data_AF-A0AAT9GH39-F1
#
_entry.id   AF-A0AAT9GH39-F1
#
_cell.length_a   1.000
_cell.length_b   1.000
_cell.length_c   1.000
_cell.angle_alpha   90.00
_cell.angle_beta   90.00
_cell.angle_gamma   90.00
#
_symmetry.space_group_name_H-M   'P 1'
#
loop_
_entity.id
_entity.type
_entity.pdbx_description
1 polymer ?
#
loop_
_entity_poly.entity_id
_entity_poly.type
_entity_poly.pdbx_seq_one_letter_code
_entity_poly.pdbx_strand_id
1 'polypeptide(L)'
;MNTTTIILLIIIGLAAGFLSGLVGIGGGIIIVPALVLLLGFTQKQAQGTSLGIMLLPIGILAVIQYYKQGYLNVNYVLIVAAAFVVGGFLGSKLALSLSDEKMKKVFAVLLFLISLKMLFFDKAPDKKTGLSGHQTTVTEKNNHKG
;
A
#
# COMPACT_ATOMS: atom_id res chain seq x y z
N MET A 1 -12.53 14.80 22.91
CA MET A 1 -11.20 14.70 22.28
C MET A 1 -10.54 16.05 22.36
N ASN A 2 -9.26 16.12 22.71
CA ASN A 2 -8.54 17.39 22.86
C ASN A 2 -8.17 17.96 21.48
N THR A 3 -8.13 19.29 21.33
CA THR A 3 -7.79 19.97 20.07
C THR A 3 -6.42 19.53 19.53
N THR A 4 -5.44 19.34 20.42
CA THR A 4 -4.10 18.84 20.09
C THR A 4 -4.14 17.46 19.43
N THR A 5 -5.00 16.56 19.91
CA THR A 5 -5.17 15.21 19.35
C THR A 5 -5.69 15.28 17.92
N ILE A 6 -6.64 16.17 17.64
CA ILE A 6 -7.22 16.34 16.30
C ILE A 6 -6.17 16.85 15.32
N ILE A 7 -5.36 17.84 15.72
CA ILE A 7 -4.28 18.38 14.88
C ILE A 7 -3.25 17.30 14.55
N LEU A 8 -2.85 16.49 15.53
CA LEU A 8 -1.91 15.39 15.31
C LEU A 8 -2.46 14.35 14.33
N LEU A 9 -3.72 13.96 14.47
CA LEU A 9 -4.36 13.00 13.56
C LEU A 9 -4.39 13.50 12.11
N ILE A 10 -4.65 14.80 11.90
CA ILE A 10 -4.64 15.42 10.57
C ILE A 10 -3.23 15.37 9.96
N ILE A 11 -2.21 15.77 10.71
CA ILE A 11 -0.82 15.77 10.23
C ILE A 11 -0.36 14.35 9.87
N ILE A 12 -0.66 13.37 10.73
CA ILE A 12 -0.32 11.95 10.50
C ILE A 12 -1.03 11.44 9.24
N GLY A 13 -2.32 11.74 9.07
CA GLY A 13 -3.10 11.33 7.90
C GLY A 13 -2.56 11.91 6.60
N LEU A 14 -2.22 13.21 6.59
CA LEU A 14 -1.65 13.89 5.42
C LEU A 14 -0.28 13.32 5.03
N ALA A 15 0.62 13.17 6.01
CA ALA A 15 1.96 12.63 5.77
C ALA A 15 1.90 11.18 5.28
N ALA A 16 1.09 10.33 5.93
CA ALA A 16 0.95 8.94 5.53
C ALA A 16 0.27 8.77 4.17
N GLY A 17 -0.75 9.57 3.86
CA GLY A 17 -1.39 9.56 2.54
C GLY A 17 -0.43 9.99 1.43
N PHE A 18 0.34 11.05 1.67
CA PHE A 18 1.35 11.54 0.72
C PHE A 18 2.44 10.49 0.46
N LEU A 19 3.03 9.90 1.52
CA LEU A 19 4.05 8.86 1.36
C LEU A 19 3.51 7.57 0.74
N SER A 20 2.27 7.19 1.09
CA SER A 20 1.61 6.03 0.48
C SER A 20 1.37 6.22 -1.02
N GLY A 21 1.00 7.43 -1.45
CA GLY A 21 0.84 7.77 -2.87
C GLY A 21 2.16 7.85 -3.63
N LEU A 22 3.24 8.29 -2.97
CA LEU A 22 4.57 8.41 -3.56
C LEU A 22 5.29 7.07 -3.71
N VAL A 23 5.20 6.20 -2.70
CA VAL A 23 6.01 4.97 -2.61
C VAL A 23 5.18 3.71 -2.91
N GLY A 24 3.85 3.78 -2.90
CA GLY A 24 2.95 2.63 -3.13
C GLY A 24 2.91 1.61 -1.99
N ILE A 25 3.76 1.77 -0.97
CA ILE A 25 3.75 0.98 0.27
C ILE A 25 2.67 1.59 1.15
N GLY A 26 1.48 0.97 1.18
CA GLY A 26 0.32 1.42 1.98
C GLY A 26 0.78 1.95 3.34
N GLY A 27 0.54 3.24 3.61
CA GLY A 27 1.20 4.02 4.68
C GLY A 27 1.05 3.51 6.13
N GLY A 28 0.56 2.30 6.37
CA GLY A 28 0.35 1.68 7.68
C GLY A 28 1.66 1.45 8.42
N ILE A 29 2.77 1.31 7.68
CA ILE A 29 4.13 1.32 8.24
C ILE A 29 4.42 2.61 9.00
N ILE A 30 3.77 3.72 8.62
CA ILE A 30 3.95 5.02 9.28
C ILE A 30 2.82 5.29 10.27
N ILE A 31 1.57 5.03 9.89
CA ILE A 31 0.40 5.31 10.75
C ILE A 31 0.45 4.47 12.03
N VAL A 32 0.76 3.16 11.95
CA VAL A 32 0.72 2.29 13.13
C VAL A 32 1.73 2.73 14.19
N PRO A 33 3.03 2.94 13.89
CA PRO A 33 3.97 3.50 14.87
C PRO A 33 3.57 4.88 15.37
N ALA A 34 3.06 5.77 14.51
CA ALA A 34 2.64 7.10 14.93
C ALA A 34 1.51 7.05 15.96
N LEU A 35 0.50 6.21 15.75
CA LEU A 35 -0.61 6.04 16.69
C LEU A 35 -0.15 5.43 18.03
N VAL A 36 0.78 4.47 18.00
CA VAL A 36 1.31 3.85 19.22
C VAL A 36 2.21 4.82 19.99
N LEU A 37 3.17 5.45 19.31
CA LEU A 37 4.22 6.24 19.96
C LEU A 37 3.78 7.65 20.32
N LEU A 38 2.94 8.29 19.50
CA LEU A 38 2.53 9.69 19.70
C LEU A 38 1.18 9.81 20.42
N LEU A 39 0.29 8.84 20.22
CA LEU A 39 -1.08 8.89 20.73
C LEU A 39 -1.35 7.83 21.80
N GLY A 40 -0.38 6.95 22.10
CA GLY A 40 -0.47 5.97 23.18
C GLY A 40 -1.46 4.83 22.91
N PHE A 41 -1.81 4.57 21.65
CA PHE A 41 -2.75 3.50 21.30
C PHE A 41 -2.12 2.13 21.57
N THR A 42 -2.94 1.14 21.94
CA THR A 42 -2.46 -0.25 21.95
C THR A 42 -2.13 -0.69 20.51
N GLN A 43 -1.26 -1.69 20.37
CA GLN A 43 -0.84 -2.18 19.05
C GLN A 43 -2.04 -2.58 18.19
N LYS A 44 -3.02 -3.29 18.78
CA LYS A 44 -4.25 -3.69 18.07
C LYS A 44 -5.14 -2.52 17.70
N GLN A 45 -5.30 -1.53 18.59
CA GLN A 45 -6.05 -0.32 18.30
C GLN A 45 -5.43 0.45 17.14
N ALA A 46 -4.12 0.67 17.17
CA ALA A 46 -3.39 1.35 16.10
C ALA A 46 -3.52 0.62 14.75
N GLN A 47 -3.41 -0.72 14.75
CA GLN A 47 -3.61 -1.53 13.54
C GLN A 47 -5.03 -1.43 12.99
N GLY A 48 -6.05 -1.55 13.85
CA GLY A 48 -7.45 -1.44 13.46
C GLY A 48 -7.79 -0.05 12.91
N THR A 49 -7.35 1.02 13.59
CA THR A 49 -7.55 2.40 13.13
C THR A 49 -6.84 2.67 11.81
N SER A 50 -5.60 2.20 11.64
CA SER A 50 -4.87 2.33 10.37
C SER A 50 -5.58 1.62 9.22
N LEU A 51 -6.11 0.42 9.45
CA LEU A 51 -6.87 -0.32 8.44
C LEU A 51 -8.15 0.41 8.04
N GLY A 52 -8.87 0.96 9.01
CA GLY A 52 -10.07 1.77 8.76
C GLY A 52 -9.77 3.00 7.88
N ILE A 53 -8.70 3.73 8.19
CA ILE A 53 -8.26 4.90 7.40
C ILE A 53 -7.83 4.48 5.98
N MET A 54 -7.18 3.33 5.83
CA MET A 54 -6.64 2.92 4.54
C MET A 54 -7.67 2.30 3.60
N LEU A 55 -8.52 1.41 4.09
CA LEU A 55 -9.45 0.71 3.21
C LEU A 55 -10.67 1.56 2.83
N LEU A 56 -11.22 2.34 3.77
CA LEU A 56 -12.45 3.09 3.53
C LEU A 56 -12.18 4.35 2.68
N PRO A 57 -11.62 5.45 3.22
CA PRO A 57 -11.51 6.66 2.42
C PRO A 57 -10.40 6.57 1.35
N ILE A 58 -9.20 6.11 1.71
CA ILE A 58 -8.04 6.15 0.79
C ILE A 58 -8.19 5.10 -0.31
N GLY A 59 -8.49 3.85 0.07
CA GLY A 59 -8.60 2.73 -0.85
C GLY A 59 -9.70 2.92 -1.89
N ILE A 60 -10.89 3.36 -1.46
CA ILE A 60 -12.01 3.61 -2.39
C ILE A 60 -11.66 4.69 -3.40
N LEU A 61 -11.13 5.83 -2.94
CA LEU A 61 -10.75 6.94 -3.83
C LEU A 61 -9.65 6.53 -4.81
N ALA A 62 -8.65 5.78 -4.34
CA ALA A 62 -7.58 5.26 -5.19
C ALA A 62 -8.14 4.30 -6.25
N VAL A 63 -8.94 3.31 -5.86
CA VAL A 63 -9.54 2.34 -6.79
C VAL A 63 -10.36 3.04 -7.87
N ILE A 64 -11.19 4.02 -7.50
CA ILE A 64 -11.98 4.80 -8.47
C ILE A 64 -11.05 5.51 -9.46
N GLN A 65 -9.98 6.16 -8.97
CA GLN A 65 -9.06 6.90 -9.82
C GLN A 65 -8.30 5.96 -10.78
N TYR A 66 -7.76 4.85 -10.28
CA TYR A 66 -7.01 3.89 -11.10
C TYR A 66 -7.91 3.13 -12.09
N TYR A 67 -9.16 2.87 -11.72
CA TYR A 67 -10.16 2.31 -12.63
C TYR A 67 -10.48 3.28 -13.78
N LYS A 68 -10.72 4.56 -13.47
CA LYS A 68 -10.96 5.60 -14.48
C LYS A 68 -9.80 5.78 -15.46
N GLN A 69 -8.57 5.56 -14.99
CA GLN A 69 -7.36 5.67 -15.80
C GLN A 69 -7.04 4.37 -16.59
N GLY A 70 -7.85 3.32 -16.47
CA GLY A 70 -7.67 2.07 -17.21
C GLY A 70 -6.53 1.17 -16.72
N TYR A 71 -5.91 1.50 -15.59
CA TYR A 71 -4.79 0.72 -15.02
C TYR A 71 -5.23 -0.43 -14.11
N LEU A 72 -6.54 -0.61 -13.91
CA LEU A 72 -7.08 -1.61 -13.00
C LEU A 72 -7.61 -2.82 -13.78
N ASN A 73 -6.98 -3.98 -13.59
CA ASN A 73 -7.50 -5.26 -14.10
C ASN A 73 -8.53 -5.83 -13.11
N VAL A 74 -9.81 -5.71 -13.44
CA VAL A 74 -10.92 -6.11 -12.56
C VAL A 74 -10.92 -7.61 -12.25
N ASN A 75 -10.55 -8.45 -13.21
CA ASN A 75 -10.52 -9.91 -13.02
C ASN A 75 -9.49 -10.30 -11.95
N TYR A 76 -8.30 -9.69 -12.00
CA TYR A 76 -7.26 -9.94 -10.98
C TYR A 76 -7.68 -9.40 -9.63
N VAL A 77 -8.27 -8.20 -9.59
CA VAL A 77 -8.78 -7.61 -8.35
C VAL A 77 -9.81 -8.53 -7.68
N LEU A 78 -10.76 -9.10 -8.43
CA LEU A 78 -11.78 -9.98 -7.86
C LEU A 78 -11.20 -11.26 -7.23
N ILE A 79 -10.28 -11.93 -7.95
CA ILE A 79 -9.66 -13.16 -7.46
C ILE A 79 -8.82 -12.86 -6.21
N VAL A 80 -7.99 -11.81 -6.26
CA VAL A 80 -7.14 -11.42 -5.14
C VAL A 80 -7.98 -10.92 -3.96
N ALA A 81 -9.05 -10.16 -4.20
CA ALA A 81 -9.94 -9.68 -3.14
C ALA A 81 -10.62 -10.85 -2.41
N ALA A 82 -11.09 -11.87 -3.13
CA ALA A 82 -11.70 -13.05 -2.53
C ALA A 82 -10.70 -13.80 -1.62
N ALA A 83 -9.48 -14.03 -2.11
CA ALA A 83 -8.41 -14.64 -1.31
C ALA A 83 -8.02 -13.76 -0.11
N PHE A 84 -7.97 -12.44 -0.32
CA PHE A 84 -7.63 -11.45 0.71
C PHE A 84 -8.66 -11.43 1.84
N VAL A 85 -9.96 -11.55 1.54
CA VAL A 85 -11.01 -11.61 2.58
C VAL A 85 -10.81 -12.83 3.47
N VAL A 86 -10.55 -14.00 2.90
CA VAL A 86 -10.32 -15.24 3.67
C VAL A 86 -9.05 -15.15 4.50
N GLY A 87 -7.94 -14.73 3.88
CA GLY A 87 -6.65 -14.57 4.57
C GLY A 87 -6.70 -13.50 5.67
N GLY A 88 -7.36 -12.38 5.41
CA GLY A 88 -7.55 -11.28 6.36
C GLY A 88 -8.45 -11.68 7.53
N PHE A 89 -9.52 -12.44 7.29
CA PHE A 89 -10.38 -12.95 8.34
C PHE A 89 -9.62 -13.91 9.27
N LEU A 90 -8.93 -14.91 8.72
CA LEU A 90 -8.13 -15.84 9.51
C LEU A 90 -6.97 -15.15 10.24
N GLY A 91 -6.26 -14.27 9.55
CA GLY A 91 -5.17 -13.47 10.10
C GLY A 91 -5.62 -12.54 11.22
N SER A 92 -6.77 -11.88 11.08
CA SER A 92 -7.32 -11.01 12.14
C SER A 92 -7.70 -11.80 13.37
N LYS A 93 -8.30 -12.98 13.22
CA LYS A 93 -8.65 -13.87 14.33
C LYS A 93 -7.41 -14.31 15.12
N LEU A 94 -6.32 -14.64 14.40
CA LEU A 94 -5.03 -14.97 15.02
C LEU A 94 -4.38 -13.74 15.67
N ALA A 95 -4.40 -12.58 15.04
CA ALA A 95 -3.84 -11.35 15.59
C ALA A 95 -4.56 -10.91 16.87
N LEU A 96 -5.88 -11.06 16.92
CA LEU A 96 -6.70 -10.71 18.08
C LEU A 96 -6.49 -11.67 19.26
N SER A 97 -6.11 -12.92 19.01
CA SER A 97 -5.83 -13.90 20.07
C SER A 97 -4.44 -13.76 20.71
N LEU A 98 -3.52 -13.05 20.07
CA LEU A 98 -2.17 -12.76 20.60
C LEU A 98 -2.21 -11.60 21.61
N SER A 99 -1.29 -11.56 22.57
CA SER A 99 -1.12 -10.38 23.44
C SER A 99 -0.54 -9.20 22.67
N ASP A 100 -0.77 -7.97 23.13
CA ASP A 100 -0.28 -6.76 22.47
C ASP A 100 1.24 -6.73 22.35
N GLU A 101 1.95 -7.24 23.35
CA GLU A 101 3.41 -7.35 23.33
C GLU A 101 3.90 -8.31 22.23
N LYS A 102 3.22 -9.46 22.07
CA LYS A 102 3.53 -10.42 20.99
C LYS A 102 3.27 -9.81 19.63
N MET A 103 2.16 -9.09 19.46
CA MET A 103 1.84 -8.40 18.21
C MET A 103 2.86 -7.30 17.89
N LYS A 104 3.32 -6.55 18.88
CA LYS A 104 4.38 -5.55 18.71
C LYS A 104 5.69 -6.20 18.24
N LYS A 105 6.10 -7.32 18.84
CA LYS A 105 7.29 -8.09 18.44
C LYS A 105 7.18 -8.63 17.01
N VAL A 106 6.04 -9.23 16.65
CA VAL A 106 5.79 -9.71 15.28
C VAL A 106 5.93 -8.56 14.26
N PHE A 107 5.32 -7.41 14.55
CA PHE A 107 5.41 -6.24 13.68
C PHE A 107 6.84 -5.70 13.55
N ALA A 108 7.59 -5.64 14.66
CA ALA A 108 8.98 -5.19 14.65
C ALA A 108 9.88 -6.12 13.82
N VAL A 109 9.74 -7.44 13.97
CA VAL A 109 10.50 -8.43 13.19
C VAL A 109 10.16 -8.30 11.70
N LEU A 110 8.89 -8.13 11.34
CA LEU A 110 8.47 -7.95 9.95
C LEU A 110 9.11 -6.70 9.33
N LEU A 111 9.09 -5.56 10.02
CA LEU A 111 9.73 -4.33 9.55
C LEU A 111 11.24 -4.49 9.38
N PHE A 112 11.90 -5.18 10.33
CA PHE A 112 13.33 -5.45 10.25
C PHE A 112 13.69 -6.31 9.03
N LEU A 113 12.93 -7.38 8.76
CA LEU A 113 13.14 -8.24 7.59
C LEU A 113 12.92 -7.47 6.28
N ILE A 114 11.88 -6.64 6.20
CA ILE A 114 11.63 -5.79 5.02
C ILE A 114 12.81 -4.84 4.80
N SER A 115 13.27 -4.16 5.86
CA SER A 115 14.41 -3.26 5.79
C SER A 115 15.67 -3.98 5.31
N LEU A 116 15.96 -5.17 5.84
CA LEU A 116 17.10 -5.97 5.43
C LEU A 116 17.02 -6.40 3.96
N LYS A 117 15.85 -6.86 3.51
CA LYS A 117 15.63 -7.24 2.12
C LYS A 117 15.86 -6.05 1.18
N MET A 118 15.33 -4.88 1.50
CA MET A 118 15.50 -3.68 0.66
C MET A 118 16.96 -3.23 0.59
N LEU A 119 17.69 -3.30 1.71
CA LEU A 119 19.10 -2.88 1.76
C LEU A 119 20.04 -3.82 1.01
N PHE A 120 19.77 -5.13 1.02
CA PHE A 120 20.75 -6.13 0.58
C PHE A 120 20.32 -6.96 -0.64
N PHE A 121 19.03 -7.01 -0.97
CA PHE A 121 18.51 -7.96 -1.97
C PHE A 121 17.78 -7.32 -3.17
N ASP A 122 17.46 -6.02 -3.13
CA ASP A 122 16.88 -5.36 -4.31
C ASP A 122 17.99 -5.04 -5.33
N LYS A 123 18.20 -5.96 -6.28
CA LYS A 123 18.95 -5.67 -7.51
C LYS A 123 18.04 -4.89 -8.47
N ALA A 124 18.55 -3.80 -9.04
CA ALA A 124 17.81 -2.97 -9.99
C ALA A 124 17.25 -3.82 -11.16
N PRO A 125 16.01 -3.54 -11.63
CA PRO A 125 15.45 -4.24 -12.78
C PRO A 125 16.30 -3.96 -14.02
N ASP A 126 16.73 -5.01 -14.72
CA ASP A 126 17.49 -4.88 -15.97
C ASP A 126 16.62 -4.22 -17.04
N LYS A 127 17.10 -3.10 -17.60
CA LYS A 127 16.36 -2.19 -18.50
C LYS A 127 16.13 -2.75 -19.92
N LYS A 128 16.40 -4.03 -20.18
CA LYS A 128 16.54 -4.57 -21.55
C LYS A 128 15.34 -5.29 -22.16
N THR A 129 14.14 -5.20 -21.61
CA THR A 129 12.97 -5.97 -22.11
C THR A 129 11.82 -5.14 -22.71
N GLY A 130 11.99 -3.82 -22.94
CA GLY A 130 10.89 -2.93 -23.37
C GLY A 130 10.99 -2.24 -24.74
N LEU A 131 12.09 -2.39 -25.50
CA LEU A 131 12.36 -1.55 -26.69
C LEU A 131 12.65 -2.37 -27.97
N SER A 132 11.82 -3.37 -28.29
CA SER A 132 11.96 -4.10 -29.57
C SER A 132 10.62 -4.54 -30.21
N GLY A 133 9.51 -3.85 -29.97
CA GLY A 133 8.18 -4.35 -30.35
C GLY A 133 7.32 -3.53 -31.32
N HIS A 134 7.49 -2.22 -31.47
CA HIS A 134 6.51 -1.42 -32.23
C HIS A 134 7.10 -0.17 -32.91
N GLN A 135 7.92 -0.36 -33.95
CA GLN A 135 8.26 0.73 -34.86
C GLN A 135 8.61 0.24 -36.28
N THR A 136 7.65 -0.46 -36.91
CA THR A 136 7.70 -0.68 -38.36
C THR A 136 6.27 -0.85 -38.88
N THR A 137 5.60 0.24 -39.26
CA THR A 137 4.45 0.21 -40.21
C THR A 137 3.87 1.57 -40.64
N VAL A 138 4.39 2.72 -40.18
CA VAL A 138 3.84 4.03 -40.60
C VAL A 138 4.88 4.90 -41.29
N THR A 139 5.57 4.39 -42.31
CA THR A 139 6.33 5.25 -43.25
C THR A 139 6.56 4.59 -44.62
N GLU A 140 5.52 4.03 -45.27
CA GLU A 140 5.71 3.53 -46.65
C GLU A 140 4.48 3.60 -47.56
N LYS A 141 3.54 4.52 -47.32
CA LYS A 141 2.37 4.67 -48.22
C LYS A 141 2.05 6.10 -48.63
N ASN A 142 3.08 6.94 -48.79
CA ASN A 142 2.93 8.31 -49.30
C ASN A 142 3.94 8.70 -50.40
N ASN A 143 4.46 7.73 -51.16
CA ASN A 143 5.34 8.05 -52.29
C ASN A 143 5.07 7.24 -53.56
N HIS A 144 3.82 7.26 -54.04
CA HIS A 144 3.51 6.94 -55.45
C HIS A 144 2.29 7.75 -55.91
N LYS A 145 2.52 9.06 -56.08
CA LYS A 145 1.82 9.90 -57.06
C LYS A 145 2.89 10.74 -57.74
N GLY A 146 3.29 10.27 -58.91
CA GLY A 146 4.24 10.86 -59.84
C GLY A 146 4.26 9.98 -61.08
#